data_AF-F8VQQ6-F1
#
_entry.id   AF-F8VQQ6-F1
#
_cell.length_a   1.000
_cell.length_b   1.000
_cell.length_c   1.000
_cell.angle_alpha   90.00
_cell.angle_beta   90.00
_cell.angle_gamma   90.00
#
_symmetry.space_group_name_H-M   'P 1'
#
loop_
_entity.id
_entity.type
_entity.pdbx_description
1 polymer ?
#
loop_
_entity_poly.entity_id
_entity_poly.type
_entity_poly.pdbx_seq_one_letter_code
_entity_poly.pdbx_strand_id
1 'polypeptide(L)'
;MELAHSLLLNEEAYNQLGEVQKAEFIFEWLRYLEKLLLATSRNDVREKQKTLVEQLLSLLNSSPGPPTRKLLAKNLAILYSIGDTFS
;
A
#
# COMPACT_ATOMS: atom_id res chain seq x y z
N MET A 1 -8.97 4.14 12.04
CA MET A 1 -7.78 5.03 11.90
C MET A 1 -7.90 5.81 10.61
N GLU A 2 -8.23 7.10 10.63
CA GLU A 2 -8.34 7.91 9.40
C GLU A 2 -7.01 8.04 8.65
N LEU A 3 -5.89 7.92 9.38
CA LEU A 3 -4.52 8.02 8.85
C LEU A 3 -4.11 6.85 7.93
N ALA A 4 -4.85 5.73 7.96
CA ALA A 4 -4.64 4.60 7.06
C ALA A 4 -5.41 4.75 5.73
N HIS A 5 -6.19 5.83 5.55
CA HIS A 5 -7.05 6.04 4.40
C HIS A 5 -6.43 6.91 3.31
N SER A 6 -5.13 6.71 3.03
CA SER A 6 -4.36 7.44 2.02
C SER A 6 -3.70 6.50 1.02
N LEU A 7 -3.39 7.02 -0.19
CA LEU A 7 -2.64 6.27 -1.20
C LEU A 7 -1.25 5.85 -0.73
N LEU A 8 -0.61 6.67 0.10
CA LEU A 8 0.71 6.39 0.66
C LEU A 8 0.56 5.98 2.13
N LEU A 9 1.46 5.12 2.58
CA LEU A 9 1.54 4.75 3.99
C LEU A 9 2.02 5.97 4.78
N ASN A 10 1.31 6.33 5.84
CA ASN A 10 1.77 7.37 6.76
C ASN A 10 2.87 6.79 7.66
N GLU A 11 4.12 6.99 7.26
CA GLU A 11 5.30 6.47 7.96
C GLU A 11 5.50 7.09 9.34
N GLU A 12 5.13 8.36 9.52
CA GLU A 12 5.19 9.03 10.82
C GLU A 12 4.24 8.38 11.82
N ALA A 13 2.98 8.19 11.43
CA ALA A 13 1.98 7.50 12.24
C ALA A 13 2.41 6.06 12.49
N TYR A 14 2.85 5.34 11.44
CA TYR A 14 3.33 3.97 11.55
C TYR A 14 4.48 3.84 12.56
N ASN A 15 5.46 4.74 12.54
CA ASN A 15 6.62 4.69 13.41
C ASN A 15 6.30 4.95 14.89
N GLN A 16 5.20 5.67 15.17
CA GLN A 16 4.72 5.94 16.53
C GLN A 16 3.93 4.77 17.15
N LEU A 17 3.53 3.78 16.35
CA LEU A 17 2.74 2.63 16.80
C LEU A 17 3.60 1.53 17.46
N GLY A 18 2.99 0.81 18.41
CA GLY A 18 3.55 -0.44 18.94
C GLY A 18 3.55 -1.56 17.89
N GLU A 19 4.33 -2.62 18.13
CA GLU A 19 4.54 -3.72 17.16
C GLU A 19 3.24 -4.40 16.71
N VAL A 20 2.31 -4.66 17.63
CA VAL A 20 1.00 -5.24 17.31
C VAL A 20 0.16 -4.27 16.46
N GLN A 21 0.13 -3.01 16.86
CA GLN A 21 -0.63 -1.96 16.17
C GLN A 21 -0.08 -1.69 14.77
N LYS A 22 1.23 -1.83 14.56
CA LYS A 22 1.88 -1.71 13.24
C LYS A 22 1.35 -2.76 12.26
N ALA A 23 1.20 -4.00 12.71
CA ALA A 23 0.67 -5.07 11.88
C ALA A 23 -0.80 -4.81 11.48
N GLU A 24 -1.62 -4.35 12.43
CA GLU A 24 -3.02 -3.97 12.17
C GLU A 24 -3.10 -2.77 11.22
N PHE A 25 -2.29 -1.73 11.45
CA PHE A 25 -2.24 -0.53 10.63
C PHE A 25 -1.85 -0.84 9.17
N ILE A 26 -0.82 -1.65 8.96
CA ILE A 26 -0.43 -2.10 7.61
C ILE A 26 -1.57 -2.88 6.96
N PHE A 27 -2.20 -3.79 7.69
CA PHE A 27 -3.27 -4.62 7.15
C PHE A 27 -4.49 -3.78 6.74
N GLU A 28 -4.90 -2.83 7.59
CA GLU A 28 -5.98 -1.89 7.28
C GLU A 28 -5.62 -1.00 6.08
N TRP A 29 -4.42 -0.42 6.08
CA TRP A 29 -3.92 0.39 4.97
C TRP A 29 -3.92 -0.37 3.65
N LEU A 30 -3.42 -1.61 3.62
CA LEU A 30 -3.42 -2.43 2.39
C LEU A 30 -4.81 -2.79 1.89
N ARG A 31 -5.78 -3.01 2.79
CA ARG A 31 -7.18 -3.25 2.41
C ARG A 31 -7.84 -2.00 1.85
N TYR A 32 -7.51 -0.84 2.40
CA TYR A 32 -8.02 0.44 1.90
C TYR A 32 -7.37 0.80 0.56
N LEU A 33 -6.05 0.63 0.46
CA LEU A 33 -5.27 0.88 -0.75
C LEU A 33 -5.83 0.11 -1.95
N GLU A 34 -6.22 -1.15 -1.77
CA GLU A 34 -6.82 -1.95 -2.85
C GLU A 34 -8.07 -1.28 -3.44
N LYS A 35 -8.95 -0.79 -2.57
CA LYS A 35 -10.17 -0.08 -2.99
C LYS A 35 -9.83 1.26 -3.62
N LEU A 36 -8.85 1.96 -3.06
CA LEU A 36 -8.44 3.29 -3.51
C LEU A 36 -7.78 3.23 -4.88
N LEU A 37 -6.89 2.27 -5.14
CA LEU A 37 -6.26 2.06 -6.44
C LEU A 37 -7.28 1.83 -7.56
N LEU A 38 -8.42 1.20 -7.25
CA LEU A 38 -9.51 0.97 -8.21
C LEU A 38 -10.43 2.19 -8.39
N ALA A 39 -10.51 3.07 -7.40
CA ALA A 39 -11.41 4.22 -7.39
C ALA A 39 -10.74 5.54 -7.79
N THR A 40 -9.42 5.65 -7.61
CA THR A 40 -8.64 6.84 -7.93
C THR A 40 -8.27 6.90 -9.42
N SER A 41 -8.11 8.12 -9.95
CA SER A 41 -7.71 8.30 -11.34
C SER A 41 -6.30 7.77 -11.61
N ARG A 42 -6.07 7.28 -12.82
CA ARG A 42 -4.75 6.74 -13.23
C ARG A 42 -3.64 7.78 -13.11
N ASN A 43 -3.93 9.06 -13.34
CA ASN A 43 -2.94 10.13 -13.25
C ASN A 43 -2.48 10.33 -11.80
N ASP A 44 -3.42 10.42 -10.85
CA ASP A 44 -3.08 10.62 -9.43
C ASP A 44 -2.30 9.42 -8.86
N VAL A 45 -2.61 8.20 -9.33
CA VAL A 45 -1.88 6.99 -8.97
C VAL A 45 -0.47 7.02 -9.54
N ARG A 46 -0.28 7.43 -10.81
CA ARG A 46 1.04 7.53 -11.46
C ARG A 46 1.96 8.52 -10.78
N GLU A 47 1.47 9.67 -10.35
CA GLU A 47 2.27 10.67 -9.63
C GLU A 47 2.91 10.10 -8.36
N LYS A 48 2.21 9.17 -7.69
CA LYS A 48 2.65 8.55 -6.43
C LYS A 48 3.16 7.11 -6.60
N GLN A 49 3.15 6.59 -7.83
CA GLN A 49 3.40 5.17 -8.10
C GLN A 49 4.79 4.74 -7.64
N LYS A 50 5.83 5.53 -7.92
CA LYS A 50 7.20 5.20 -7.53
C LYS A 50 7.32 5.01 -6.02
N THR A 51 6.86 5.99 -5.25
CA THR A 51 6.88 5.95 -3.78
C THR A 51 6.05 4.79 -3.25
N LEU A 52 4.87 4.55 -3.84
CA LEU A 52 4.01 3.46 -3.42
C LEU A 52 4.66 2.08 -3.66
N VAL A 53 5.31 1.87 -4.81
CA VAL A 53 6.06 0.64 -5.10
C VAL A 53 7.18 0.45 -4.06
N GLU A 54 7.97 1.48 -3.79
CA GLU A 54 9.06 1.43 -2.80
C GLU A 54 8.54 1.03 -1.41
N GLN A 55 7.43 1.62 -0.95
CA GLN A 55 6.80 1.26 0.33
C GLN A 55 6.31 -0.19 0.36
N LEU A 56 5.61 -0.65 -0.69
CA LEU A 56 5.12 -2.02 -0.76
C LEU A 56 6.26 -3.05 -0.81
N LEU A 57 7.37 -2.76 -1.49
CA LEU A 57 8.56 -3.60 -1.53
C LEU A 57 9.28 -3.64 -0.18
N SER A 58 9.40 -2.50 0.51
CA SER A 58 9.96 -2.44 1.86
C SER A 58 9.15 -3.29 2.85
N LEU A 59 7.82 -3.22 2.77
CA LEU A 59 6.93 -4.06 3.57
C LEU A 59 7.07 -5.54 3.23
N LEU A 60 7.24 -5.89 1.96
CA LEU A 60 7.45 -7.28 1.53
C LEU A 60 8.76 -7.85 2.07
N ASN A 61 9.84 -7.07 2.05
CA ASN A 61 11.15 -7.43 2.60
C ASN A 61 11.12 -7.62 4.12
N SER A 62 10.16 -7.00 4.80
CA SER A 62 9.95 -7.15 6.25
C SER A 62 9.29 -8.49 6.64
N SER A 63 9.13 -9.43 5.69
CA SER A 63 8.56 -10.77 5.89
C SER A 63 7.21 -10.79 6.64
N PRO A 64 6.18 -10.09 6.13
CA PRO A 64 4.90 -10.00 6.82
C PRO A 64 4.15 -11.33 6.77
N GLY A 65 3.14 -11.50 7.62
CA GLY A 65 2.35 -12.73 7.69
C GLY A 65 1.64 -13.10 6.36
N PRO A 66 1.19 -14.35 6.19
CA PRO A 66 0.51 -14.82 4.97
C PRO A 66 -0.63 -13.92 4.44
N PRO A 67 -1.58 -13.43 5.28
CA PRO A 67 -2.68 -12.59 4.77
C PRO A 67 -2.18 -11.24 4.23
N THR A 68 -1.20 -10.62 4.90
CA THR A 68 -0.58 -9.35 4.49
C THR A 68 0.19 -9.52 3.18
N ARG A 69 0.94 -10.62 3.01
CA ARG A 69 1.64 -10.91 1.74
C ARG A 69 0.67 -11.03 0.56
N LYS A 70 -0.48 -11.66 0.76
CA LYS A 70 -1.52 -11.79 -0.29
C LYS A 70 -2.04 -10.41 -0.71
N LEU A 71 -2.28 -9.52 0.25
CA LEU A 71 -2.73 -8.15 -0.04
C LEU A 71 -1.63 -7.32 -0.73
N LEU A 72 -0.37 -7.44 -0.30
CA LEU A 72 0.77 -6.79 -0.96
C LEU A 72 0.87 -7.18 -2.43
N ALA A 73 0.87 -8.49 -2.71
CA ALA A 73 0.95 -9.00 -4.08
C ALA A 73 -0.22 -8.50 -4.95
N LYS A 74 -1.44 -8.47 -4.39
CA LYS A 74 -2.62 -7.96 -5.10
C LYS A 74 -2.52 -6.47 -5.40
N ASN A 75 -2.13 -5.65 -4.42
CA ASN A 75 -1.96 -4.20 -4.60
C ASN A 75 -0.86 -3.89 -5.62
N LEU A 76 0.27 -4.59 -5.57
CA LEU A 76 1.34 -4.47 -6.57
C LEU A 76 0.84 -4.82 -7.98
N ALA A 77 0.09 -5.93 -8.13
CA ALA A 77 -0.46 -6.32 -9.43
C ALA A 77 -1.41 -5.25 -10.01
N ILE A 78 -2.29 -4.66 -9.18
CA ILE A 78 -3.18 -3.56 -9.59
C ILE A 78 -2.36 -2.33 -9.98
N LEU A 79 -1.36 -1.97 -9.16
CA LEU A 79 -0.52 -0.79 -9.38
C LEU A 79 0.27 -0.90 -10.69
N TYR A 80 0.87 -2.06 -10.96
CA TYR A 80 1.52 -2.33 -12.24
C TYR A 80 0.51 -2.34 -13.38
N SER A 81 -0.69 -2.91 -13.23
CA SER A 81 -1.72 -2.83 -14.28
C SER A 81 -2.14 -1.39 -14.64
N ILE A 82 -2.04 -0.44 -13.70
CA ILE A 82 -2.39 0.98 -13.93
C ILE A 82 -1.23 1.76 -14.55
N GLY A 83 0.00 1.51 -14.08
CA GLY A 83 1.21 2.17 -14.55
C GLY A 83 1.74 1.62 -15.88
N ASP A 84 1.60 0.32 -16.10
CA ASP A 84 2.22 -0.45 -17.18
C ASP A 84 1.32 -0.54 -18.42
N THR A 85 0.56 0.52 -18.73
CA THR A 85 0.11 0.69 -20.11
C THR A 85 1.33 1.06 -20.93
N PHE A 86 1.99 0.04 -21.48
CA PHE A 86 2.84 0.16 -22.65
C PHE A 86 2.02 0.83 -23.77
N SER A 87 2.13 2.15 -23.91
CA SER A 87 1.73 2.95 -25.07
C SER A 87 2.40 4.31 -24.98
#